data_AF-A0A9W8A9H6-F1
#
_entry.id   AF-A0A9W8A9H6-F1
#
_cell.length_a   1.000
_cell.length_b   1.000
_cell.length_c   1.000
_cell.angle_alpha   90.00
_cell.angle_beta   90.00
_cell.angle_gamma   90.00
#
_symmetry.space_group_name_H-M   'P 1'
#
loop_
_entity.id
_entity.type
_entity.pdbx_description
1 polymer ?
#
loop_
_entity_poly.entity_id
_entity_poly.type
_entity_poly.pdbx_seq_one_letter_code
_entity_poly.pdbx_strand_id
1 'polypeptide(L)'
;MASSSETVKPVGVLTIRLIKSFEYRTYRNVLLKDVDFGNTTVGDLRRRIQHEIATGSGMKPYRTVDFDTLKIYTKAHGSKTNNLIVNLDHDEWFLTNDADMLDFCGVGK
;
A
#
# COMPACT_ATOMS: atom_id res chain seq x y z
N MET A 1 -0.43 -27.07 -30.36
CA MET A 1 0.33 -26.56 -29.19
C MET A 1 -0.02 -25.09 -29.06
N ALA A 2 -0.97 -24.76 -28.18
CA ALA A 2 -1.35 -23.37 -27.95
C ALA A 2 -0.26 -22.73 -27.08
N SER A 3 0.38 -21.69 -27.62
CA SER A 3 1.33 -20.84 -26.90
C SER A 3 0.60 -20.22 -25.71
N SER A 4 0.90 -20.68 -24.50
CA SER A 4 0.46 -20.05 -23.26
C SER A 4 0.97 -18.61 -23.27
N SER A 5 0.08 -17.65 -23.45
CA SER A 5 0.39 -16.23 -23.30
C SER A 5 0.73 -15.99 -21.82
N GLU A 6 2.01 -15.86 -21.53
CA GLU A 6 2.51 -15.49 -20.22
C GLU A 6 2.09 -14.04 -19.96
N THR A 7 0.96 -13.85 -19.28
CA THR A 7 0.48 -12.53 -18.89
C THR A 7 1.51 -11.95 -17.93
N VAL A 8 2.35 -11.03 -18.43
CA VAL A 8 3.35 -10.33 -17.61
C VAL A 8 2.60 -9.63 -16.48
N LYS A 9 2.72 -10.17 -15.26
CA LYS A 9 2.09 -9.58 -14.08
C LYS A 9 2.76 -8.22 -13.82
N PRO A 10 1.98 -7.15 -13.58
CA PRO A 10 2.53 -5.82 -13.46
C PRO A 10 3.39 -5.73 -12.19
N VAL A 11 4.68 -5.48 -12.39
CA VAL A 11 5.61 -5.11 -11.32
C VAL A 11 5.68 -3.59 -11.25
N GLY A 12 5.63 -3.03 -10.05
CA GLY A 12 5.65 -1.58 -9.88
C GLY A 12 6.26 -1.11 -8.56
N VAL A 13 6.21 0.22 -8.39
CA VAL A 13 6.64 0.89 -7.16
C VAL A 13 5.41 1.34 -6.38
N LEU A 14 5.33 0.97 -5.10
CA LEU A 14 4.31 1.46 -4.18
C LEU A 14 4.89 2.55 -3.29
N THR A 15 4.19 3.68 -3.22
CA THR A 15 4.45 4.71 -2.22
C THR A 15 3.49 4.50 -1.05
N ILE A 16 4.03 4.06 0.07
CA ILE A 16 3.27 3.80 1.29
C ILE A 16 3.40 5.01 2.21
N ARG A 17 2.25 5.58 2.59
CA ARG A 17 2.21 6.69 3.56
C ARG A 17 2.02 6.13 4.96
N LEU A 18 3.05 6.20 5.78
CA LEU A 18 3.00 5.85 7.20
C LEU A 18 2.43 7.04 7.98
N ILE A 19 1.15 7.00 8.31
CA ILE A 19 0.46 8.08 9.01
C ILE A 19 0.59 7.83 10.52
N LYS A 20 1.31 8.72 11.22
CA LYS A 20 1.52 8.62 12.67
C LYS A 20 0.41 9.33 13.46
N SER A 21 -0.09 10.46 12.96
CA SER A 21 -1.19 11.19 13.56
C SER A 21 -2.01 11.88 12.49
N PHE A 22 -3.31 11.59 12.47
CA PHE A 22 -4.27 12.28 11.61
C PHE A 22 -4.50 13.73 12.07
N GLU A 23 -4.61 13.96 13.37
CA GLU A 23 -4.81 15.28 13.98
C GLU A 23 -3.70 16.26 13.58
N TYR A 24 -2.44 15.85 13.79
CA TYR A 24 -1.28 16.68 13.48
C TYR A 24 -0.77 16.50 12.05
N ARG A 25 -1.45 15.67 11.24
CA ARG A 25 -1.11 15.42 9.83
C ARG A 25 0.35 14.97 9.64
N THR A 26 0.86 14.18 10.58
CA THR A 26 2.25 13.71 10.55
C THR A 26 2.33 12.36 9.83
N TYR A 27 3.15 12.30 8.79
CA TYR A 27 3.39 11.06 8.05
C TYR A 27 4.80 11.02 7.43
N ARG A 28 5.23 9.82 7.03
CA ARG A 28 6.41 9.62 6.17
C ARG A 28 6.08 8.67 5.03
N ASN A 29 6.66 8.91 3.86
CA ASN A 29 6.56 7.98 2.74
C ASN A 29 7.66 6.91 2.83
N VAL A 30 7.29 5.67 2.54
CA VAL A 30 8.17 4.54 2.28
C VAL A 30 7.93 4.08 0.85
N LEU A 31 9.01 3.88 0.09
CA LEU A 31 8.95 3.42 -1.29
C LEU A 31 9.30 1.93 -1.34
N LEU A 32 8.32 1.10 -1.69
CA LEU A 32 8.54 -0.31 -1.97
C LEU A 32 8.69 -0.49 -3.47
N LYS A 33 9.88 -0.87 -3.91
CA LYS A 33 10.18 -1.16 -5.32
C LYS A 33 9.95 -2.63 -5.63
N ASP A 34 9.78 -2.94 -6.90
CA ASP A 34 9.70 -4.30 -7.41
C ASP A 34 8.60 -5.11 -6.69
N VAL A 35 7.40 -4.54 -6.62
CA VAL A 35 6.22 -5.23 -6.08
C VAL A 35 5.46 -5.86 -7.24
N ASP A 36 5.35 -7.18 -7.25
CA ASP A 36 4.51 -7.92 -8.19
C ASP A 36 3.07 -7.92 -7.68
N PHE A 37 2.19 -7.15 -8.31
CA PHE A 37 0.81 -7.00 -7.84
C PHE A 37 -0.04 -8.26 -8.00
N GLY A 38 0.32 -9.16 -8.93
CA GLY A 38 -0.44 -10.39 -9.18
C GLY A 38 0.04 -11.61 -8.39
N ASN A 39 1.11 -11.47 -7.61
CA ASN A 39 1.66 -12.54 -6.76
C ASN A 39 1.92 -12.10 -5.31
N THR A 40 1.71 -10.82 -4.98
CA THR A 40 1.85 -10.31 -3.61
C THR A 40 0.48 -10.24 -2.97
N THR A 41 0.33 -10.82 -1.77
CA THR A 41 -0.89 -10.67 -0.97
C THR A 41 -0.87 -9.37 -0.16
N VAL A 42 -2.02 -8.92 0.33
CA VAL A 42 -2.11 -7.81 1.30
C VAL A 42 -1.27 -8.10 2.55
N GLY A 43 -1.26 -9.34 3.04
CA GLY A 43 -0.45 -9.76 4.18
C GLY A 43 1.06 -9.71 3.89
N ASP A 44 1.49 -10.09 2.68
CA ASP A 44 2.89 -9.93 2.24
C ASP A 44 3.32 -8.47 2.22
N LEU A 45 2.46 -7.60 1.68
CA LEU A 45 2.69 -6.17 1.64
C LEU A 45 2.85 -5.61 3.07
N ARG A 46 1.96 -5.98 3.99
CA ARG A 46 2.03 -5.57 5.41
C ARG A 46 3.35 -6.00 6.04
N ARG A 47 3.76 -7.26 5.86
CA ARG A 47 5.05 -7.75 6.37
C ARG A 47 6.24 -6.96 5.82
N ARG A 48 6.22 -6.65 4.52
CA ARG A 48 7.28 -5.87 3.87
C ARG A 48 7.35 -4.44 4.42
N ILE A 49 6.19 -3.78 4.62
CA ILE A 49 6.12 -2.46 5.26
C ILE A 49 6.69 -2.50 6.68
N GLN A 50 6.30 -3.49 7.49
CA GLN A 50 6.79 -3.64 8.86
C GLN A 50 8.30 -3.89 8.90
N HIS A 51 8.84 -4.68 7.96
CA HIS A 51 10.27 -4.86 7.81
C HIS A 51 10.99 -3.54 7.53
N GLU A 52 10.51 -2.74 6.57
CA GLU A 52 11.10 -1.43 6.26
C GLU A 52 11.04 -0.46 7.45
N ILE A 53 9.98 -0.50 8.27
CA ILE A 53 9.88 0.31 9.49
C ILE A 53 10.94 -0.13 10.51
N ALA A 54 11.13 -1.43 10.69
CA ALA A 54 12.08 -1.97 11.64
C ALA A 54 13.52 -1.64 11.25
N THR A 55 13.88 -1.81 9.97
CA THR A 55 15.28 -1.71 9.50
C THR A 55 15.64 -0.32 8.97
N GLY A 56 14.67 0.45 8.47
CA GLY A 56 14.90 1.69 7.76
C GLY A 56 15.54 2.80 8.60
N SER A 57 16.49 3.51 8.00
CA SER A 57 17.07 4.73 8.59
C SER A 57 16.01 5.83 8.69
N GLY A 58 15.95 6.49 9.85
CA GLY A 58 14.94 7.51 10.12
C GLY A 58 13.54 6.97 10.45
N MET A 59 13.37 5.65 10.60
CA MET A 59 12.11 5.04 11.04
C MET A 59 11.92 5.03 12.56
N LYS A 60 12.93 5.41 13.34
CA LYS A 60 12.87 5.42 14.82
C LYS A 60 11.57 6.04 15.39
N PRO A 61 11.05 7.17 14.88
CA PRO A 61 9.80 7.76 15.38
C PRO A 61 8.51 6.98 15.06
N TYR A 62 8.58 6.01 14.15
CA TYR A 62 7.46 5.22 13.63
C TYR A 62 7.48 3.76 14.13
N ARG A 63 8.59 3.27 14.70
CA ARG A 63 8.73 1.88 15.18
C ARG A 63 7.81 1.51 16.35
N THR A 64 7.34 2.50 17.11
CA THR A 64 6.44 2.29 18.25
C THR A 64 4.98 2.58 17.89
N VAL A 65 4.70 2.91 16.63
CA VAL A 65 3.34 3.16 16.15
C VAL A 65 2.75 1.81 15.75
N ASP A 66 1.53 1.53 16.23
CA ASP A 66 0.80 0.36 15.79
C ASP A 66 0.09 0.67 14.47
N PHE A 67 0.54 0.05 13.39
CA PHE A 67 -0.05 0.18 12.05
C PHE A 67 -0.95 -1.03 11.78
N ASP A 68 -2.23 -0.88 12.09
CA ASP A 68 -3.25 -1.92 11.96
C ASP A 68 -3.98 -1.89 10.61
N THR A 69 -3.96 -0.77 9.90
CA THR A 69 -4.85 -0.53 8.75
C THR A 69 -4.09 -0.15 7.48
N LEU A 70 -4.53 -0.68 6.34
CA LEU A 70 -4.09 -0.28 5.00
C LEU A 70 -5.28 0.21 4.18
N LYS A 71 -5.10 1.34 3.49
CA LYS A 71 -6.11 1.94 2.61
C LYS A 71 -5.45 2.48 1.34
N ILE A 72 -6.07 2.25 0.19
CA ILE A 72 -5.65 2.88 -1.06
C ILE A 72 -5.94 4.38 -0.97
N TYR A 73 -4.96 5.23 -1.24
CA TYR A 73 -5.14 6.69 -1.17
C TYR A 73 -5.84 7.26 -2.42
N THR A 74 -5.47 6.76 -3.60
CA THR A 74 -5.99 7.19 -4.90
C THR A 74 -6.00 6.04 -5.88
N LYS A 75 -7.04 5.96 -6.71
CA LYS A 75 -7.08 5.12 -7.92
C LYS A 75 -7.09 6.01 -9.17
N ALA A 76 -6.61 5.50 -10.31
CA ALA A 76 -6.66 6.25 -11.56
C ALA A 76 -8.10 6.69 -11.87
N HIS A 77 -8.26 7.90 -12.42
CA HIS A 77 -9.56 8.51 -12.76
C HIS A 77 -10.51 8.83 -11.58
N GLY A 78 -10.07 8.67 -10.33
CA GLY A 78 -10.80 9.16 -9.15
C GLY A 78 -10.64 10.67 -8.93
N SER A 79 -11.63 11.30 -8.30
CA SER A 79 -11.50 12.70 -7.85
C SER A 79 -10.38 12.80 -6.81
N LYS A 80 -9.58 13.87 -6.90
CA LYS A 80 -8.57 14.15 -5.87
C LYS A 80 -9.31 14.45 -4.56
N THR A 81 -8.98 13.72 -3.50
CA THR A 81 -9.51 14.01 -2.17
C THR A 81 -8.99 15.37 -1.68
N ASN A 82 -9.83 16.12 -0.97
CA ASN A 82 -9.43 17.37 -0.31
C ASN A 82 -8.54 17.13 0.91
N ASN A 83 -8.49 15.89 1.43
CA ASN A 83 -7.67 15.54 2.58
C ASN A 83 -6.27 15.10 2.15
N LEU A 84 -5.26 15.88 2.54
CA LEU A 84 -3.87 15.68 2.15
C LEU A 84 -3.22 14.42 2.74
N ILE A 85 -3.85 13.79 3.73
CA ILE A 85 -3.28 12.70 4.52
C ILE A 85 -3.84 11.35 4.10
N VAL A 86 -5.16 11.25 3.95
CA VAL A 86 -5.85 10.02 3.58
C VAL A 86 -7.14 10.35 2.84
N ASN A 87 -7.61 9.45 1.99
CA ASN A 87 -8.94 9.56 1.40
C ASN A 87 -10.01 9.10 2.42
N LEU A 88 -11.01 9.94 2.67
CA LEU A 88 -12.13 9.66 3.59
C LEU A 88 -13.44 9.33 2.85
N ASP A 89 -13.44 9.41 1.53
CA ASP A 89 -14.64 9.34 0.69
C ASP A 89 -14.92 7.93 0.17
N HIS A 90 -13.94 7.03 0.26
CA HIS A 90 -13.99 5.66 -0.27
C HIS A 90 -13.66 4.61 0.79
N ASP A 91 -14.65 4.12 1.52
CA ASP A 91 -14.45 3.08 2.54
C ASP A 91 -14.22 1.69 1.92
N GLU A 92 -14.66 1.47 0.68
CA GLU A 92 -14.39 0.23 -0.04
C GLU A 92 -12.91 0.07 -0.45
N TRP A 93 -12.05 1.06 -0.16
CA TRP A 93 -10.62 1.02 -0.47
C TRP A 93 -9.74 0.53 0.69
N PHE A 94 -10.35 0.13 1.81
CA PHE A 94 -9.63 -0.57 2.87
C PHE A 94 -9.20 -1.97 2.42
N LEU A 95 -7.95 -2.32 2.71
CA LEU A 95 -7.40 -3.65 2.47
C LEU A 95 -7.57 -4.48 3.75
N THR A 96 -8.70 -5.18 3.85
CA THR A 96 -9.13 -5.85 5.10
C THR A 96 -8.78 -7.33 5.17
N ASN A 97 -8.61 -8.00 4.02
CA ASN A 97 -8.27 -9.42 3.95
C ASN A 97 -6.82 -9.62 3.52
N ASP A 98 -6.00 -10.14 4.43
CA ASP A 98 -4.58 -10.40 4.19
C ASP A 98 -4.31 -11.44 3.09
N ALA A 99 -5.28 -12.30 2.78
CA ALA A 99 -5.16 -13.32 1.74
C ALA A 99 -5.43 -12.81 0.32
N ASP A 100 -6.02 -11.61 0.18
CA ASP A 100 -6.34 -11.06 -1.13
C ASP A 100 -5.06 -10.63 -1.87
N MET A 101 -5.05 -10.85 -3.18
CA MET A 101 -3.98 -10.37 -4.07
C MET A 101 -4.11 -8.87 -4.28
N LEU A 102 -2.98 -8.16 -4.35
CA LEU A 102 -2.97 -6.71 -4.51
C LEU A 102 -3.70 -6.24 -5.79
N ASP A 103 -3.54 -6.97 -6.90
CA ASP A 103 -4.21 -6.67 -8.18
C ASP A 103 -5.74 -6.79 -8.10
N PHE A 104 -6.25 -7.74 -7.32
CA PHE A 104 -7.67 -7.95 -7.06
C PHE A 104 -8.25 -6.79 -6.26
N CYS A 105 -7.52 -6.29 -5.27
CA CYS A 105 -7.90 -5.08 -4.51
C CYS A 105 -7.83 -3.78 -5.34
N GLY A 106 -7.27 -3.84 -6.56
CA GLY A 106 -7.12 -2.71 -7.46
C GLY A 106 -5.90 -1.85 -7.17
N VAL A 107 -4.85 -2.43 -6.58
CA VAL A 107 -3.52 -1.80 -6.46
C VAL A 107 -2.77 -1.92 -7.79
N GLY A 108 -2.13 -0.84 -8.22
CA GLY A 108 -1.37 -0.80 -9.49
C GLY A 108 -2.22 -0.64 -10.74
N LYS A 109 -3.50 -0.25 -10.59
CA LYS A 109 -4.46 0.06 -11.66
C LYS A 109 -4.82 1.54 -11.70
#